data_AF-Q925Y3-F1
#
_entry.id   AF-Q925Y3-F1
#
_cell.length_a   1.000
_cell.length_b   1.000
_cell.length_c   1.000
_cell.angle_alpha   90.00
_cell.angle_beta   90.00
_cell.angle_gamma   90.00
#
_symmetry.space_group_name_H-M   'P 1'
#
loop_
_entity.id
_entity.type
_entity.pdbx_description
1 polymer ?
#
loop_
_entity_poly.entity_id
_entity_poly.type
_entity_poly.pdbx_seq_one_letter_code
_entity_poly.pdbx_strand_id
1 'polypeptide(L)' 'MAVIYLNLILNGKKTFKEVPRLLQAQVKALLIDADCAELAE' A
#
# COMPACT_ATOMS: atom_id res chain seq x y z
N MET A 1 11.07 1.15 1.69
CA MET A 1 10.24 -0.04 2.01
C MET A 1 8.75 0.18 1.76
N ALA A 2 8.10 1.23 2.30
CA ALA A 2 6.67 1.51 2.04
C ALA A 2 6.35 1.68 0.54
N VAL A 3 7.17 2.44 -0.20
CA VAL A 3 7.02 2.63 -1.66
C VAL A 3 7.13 1.31 -2.45
N ILE A 4 7.93 0.35 -1.96
CA ILE A 4 8.05 -0.96 -2.60
C ILE A 4 6.73 -1.73 -2.43
N TYR A 5 6.17 -1.75 -1.22
CA TYR A 5 4.88 -2.38 -0.96
C TYR A 5 3.74 -1.67 -1.71
N LEU A 6 3.74 -0.34 -1.76
CA LEU A 6 2.80 0.44 -2.58
C LEU A 6 2.86 -0.02 -4.04
N ASN A 7 4.06 -0.11 -4.62
CA ASN A 7 4.25 -0.53 -6.00
C ASN A 7 3.87 -2.01 -6.22
N LEU A 8 4.09 -2.87 -5.23
CA LEU A 8 3.64 -4.27 -5.26
C LEU A 8 2.10 -4.38 -5.19
N ILE A 9 1.44 -3.49 -4.45
CA ILE A 9 -0.02 -3.40 -4.37
C ILE A 9 -0.60 -2.86 -5.67
N LEU A 10 -0.02 -1.79 -6.22
CA LEU A 10 -0.39 -1.23 -7.51
C LEU A 10 -0.21 -2.22 -8.67
N ASN A 11 0.83 -3.06 -8.62
CA ASN A 11 1.03 -4.15 -9.58
C ASN A 11 0.17 -5.40 -9.30
N GLY A 12 -0.68 -5.40 -8.28
CA GLY A 12 -1.53 -6.53 -7.90
C GLY A 12 -0.76 -7.76 -7.40
N LYS A 13 0.53 -7.61 -7.05
CA LYS A 13 1.39 -8.71 -6.56
C LYS A 13 1.28 -8.93 -5.06
N LYS A 14 0.84 -7.93 -4.31
CA LYS A 14 0.58 -8.02 -2.86
C LYS A 14 -0.68 -7.24 -2.49
N THR A 15 -1.27 -7.57 -1.35
CA THR A 15 -2.39 -6.80 -0.77
C THR A 15 -1.96 -6.00 0.45
N PHE A 16 -2.77 -5.02 0.85
CA PHE A 16 -2.51 -4.20 2.04
C PHE A 16 -2.38 -5.03 3.34
N LYS A 17 -3.02 -6.21 3.37
CA LYS A 17 -2.91 -7.19 4.47
C LYS A 17 -1.50 -7.77 4.65
N GLU A 18 -0.70 -7.82 3.58
CA GLU A 18 0.68 -8.31 3.63
C GLU A 18 1.69 -7.24 4.03
N VAL A 19 1.24 -5.99 4.18
CA VAL A 19 2.09 -4.89 4.63
C VAL A 19 2.28 -5.00 6.13
N PRO A 20 3.53 -4.94 6.64
CA PRO A 20 3.78 -4.89 8.07
C PRO A 20 3.03 -3.73 8.73
N ARG A 21 2.43 -3.94 9.91
CA ARG A 21 1.67 -2.90 10.66
C ARG A 21 2.42 -1.58 10.82
N LEU A 22 3.74 -1.63 11.01
CA LEU A 22 4.62 -0.46 11.12
C LEU A 22 4.62 0.42 9.86
N LEU A 23 4.37 -0.19 8.69
CA LEU A 23 4.36 0.45 7.37
C LEU A 23 2.94 0.68 6.84
N GLN A 24 1.92 0.00 7.37
CA GLN A 24 0.53 0.15 6.93
C GLN A 24 0.05 1.61 6.96
N ALA A 25 0.40 2.37 8.00
CA ALA A 25 0.06 3.80 8.08
C ALA A 25 0.70 4.60 6.93
N GLN A 26 1.96 4.33 6.60
CA GLN A 26 2.67 5.00 5.51
C GLN A 26 2.16 4.56 4.13
N VAL A 27 1.92 3.25 3.93
CA VAL A 27 1.38 2.72 2.68
C VAL A 27 -0.04 3.23 2.44
N LYS A 28 -0.87 3.37 3.48
CA LYS A 28 -2.21 3.95 3.38
C LYS A 28 -2.17 5.42 2.99
N ALA A 29 -1.30 6.22 3.61
CA ALA A 29 -1.10 7.61 3.23
C ALA A 29 -0.66 7.74 1.77
N LEU A 30 0.27 6.87 1.32
CA LEU A 30 0.73 6.85 -0.07
C LEU A 30 -0.34 6.36 -1.06
N LEU A 31 -1.19 5.40 -0.68
CA LEU A 31 -2.32 4.96 -1.51
C LEU A 31 -3.35 6.06 -1.69
N ILE A 32 -3.60 6.86 -0.65
CA ILE A 32 -4.48 8.03 -0.71
C ILE A 32 -3.87 9.12 -1.59
N ASP A 33 -2.58 9.41 -1.43
CA ASP A 33 -1.86 10.40 -2.24
C ASP A 33 -1.82 10.01 -3.73
N ALA A 34 -1.72 8.71 -4.02
CA ALA A 34 -1.76 8.16 -5.37
C ALA A 34 -3.19 7.93 -5.94
N ASP A 35 -4.24 8.40 -5.24
CA ASP A 35 -5.66 8.20 -5.58
C ASP A 35 -6.13 6.73 -5.67
N CYS A 36 -5.27 5.77 -5.32
CA CYS A 36 -5.55 4.33 -5.32
C CYS A 36 -6.00 3.82 -3.95
N ALA A 37 -6.77 4.63 -3.21
CA ALA A 37 -7.24 4.26 -1.87
C ALA A 37 -8.13 2.99 -1.88
N GLU A 38 -8.72 2.65 -3.03
CA GLU A 38 -9.50 1.43 -3.26
C GLU A 38 -8.67 0.13 -3.09
N LEU A 39 -7.35 0.18 -3.30
CA LEU A 39 -6.47 -0.97 -3.15
C LEU A 39 -6.05 -1.22 -1.68
N ALA A 40 -6.57 -0.43 -0.74
CA ALA A 40 -6.31 -0.57 0.70
C ALA A 40 -7.21 -1.61 1.41
N GLU A 41 -7.95 -2.44 0.66
CA GLU A 41 -8.90 -3.46 1.16
C GLU A 41 -8.25 -4.81 1.57
#